data_AF-A0A377ADI4-F1
#
_entry.id   AF-A0A377ADI4-F1
#
_cell.length_a   1.000
_cell.length_b   1.000
_cell.length_c   1.000
_cell.angle_alpha   90.00
_cell.angle_beta   90.00
_cell.angle_gamma   90.00
#
_symmetry.space_group_name_H-M   'P 1'
#
loop_
_entity.id
_entity.type
_entity.pdbx_description
1 polymer ?
#
loop_
_entity_poly.entity_id
_entity_poly.type
_entity_poly.pdbx_seq_one_letter_code
_entity_poly.pdbx_strand_id
1 'polypeptide(L)' 'MEQNPQSQLKLLVTRGKEQGYLTYAEVNDHLPEDIVDSDQIEDIIQMINDMAFR' A
#
# COMPACT_ATOMS: atom_id res chain seq x y z
N MET A 1 5.13 -18.26 -7.14
CA MET A 1 4.46 -17.72 -5.95
C MET A 1 3.77 -16.46 -6.42
N GLU A 2 2.47 -16.52 -6.74
CA GLU A 2 1.70 -15.31 -7.06
C GLU A 2 1.82 -14.35 -5.87
N GLN A 3 2.44 -13.19 -6.10
CA GLN A 3 2.45 -12.09 -5.16
C GLN A 3 1.01 -11.55 -5.15
N ASN A 4 0.18 -12.10 -4.27
CA ASN A 4 -1.19 -11.63 -4.12
C ASN A 4 -1.13 -10.15 -3.70
N PRO A 5 -1.95 -9.27 -4.30
CA PRO A 5 -1.98 -7.85 -3.94
C PRO A 5 -2.21 -7.64 -2.44
N GLN A 6 -2.96 -8.52 -1.78
CA GLN A 6 -3.13 -8.52 -0.32
C GLN A 6 -1.81 -8.66 0.47
N SER A 7 -0.83 -9.41 -0.03
CA SER A 7 0.47 -9.57 0.64
C SER A 7 1.33 -8.32 0.54
N GLN A 8 1.26 -7.60 -0.58
CA GLN A 8 1.98 -6.33 -0.76
C GLN A 8 1.39 -5.23 0.13
N LEU A 9 0.06 -5.14 0.17
CA LEU A 9 -0.62 -4.18 1.04
C LEU A 9 -0.32 -4.46 2.52
N LYS A 10 -0.28 -5.73 2.93
CA LYS A 10 0.07 -6.10 4.31
C LYS A 10 1.49 -5.70 4.68
N LEU A 11 2.44 -5.83 3.74
CA LEU A 11 3.82 -5.35 3.90
C LEU A 11 3.86 -3.82 4.07
N LEU A 12 3.12 -3.09 3.23
CA LEU A 12 2.99 -1.63 3.36
C LEU A 12 2.40 -1.24 4.71
N VAL A 13 1.31 -1.90 5.16
CA VAL A 13 0.72 -1.68 6.50
C VAL A 13 1.74 -1.89 7.60
N THR A 14 2.50 -3.00 7.56
CA THR A 14 3.51 -3.30 8.59
C THR A 14 4.59 -2.22 8.60
N ARG A 15 5.16 -1.87 7.44
CA ARG A 15 6.15 -0.79 7.36
C ARG A 15 5.57 0.52 7.87
N GLY A 16 4.40 0.93 7.38
CA GLY A 16 3.75 2.17 7.79
C GLY A 16 3.48 2.24 9.29
N LYS A 17 3.16 1.12 9.94
CA LYS A 17 3.04 1.02 11.39
C LYS A 17 4.38 1.14 12.12
N GLU A 18 5.44 0.54 11.59
CA GLU A 18 6.77 0.58 12.23
C GLU A 18 7.40 1.97 12.17
N GLN A 19 7.28 2.68 11.05
CA GLN A 19 7.84 4.03 10.88
C GLN A 19 6.84 5.14 11.26
N GLY A 20 5.55 4.83 11.37
CA GLY A 20 4.47 5.78 11.69
C GLY A 20 3.97 6.60 10.50
N TYR A 21 4.49 6.34 9.29
CA TYR A 21 4.10 6.98 8.03
C TYR A 21 4.49 6.09 6.84
N LEU A 22 3.87 6.33 5.68
CA LEU A 22 4.26 5.77 4.38
C LEU A 22 4.41 6.91 3.39
N THR A 23 5.41 6.81 2.53
CA THR A 23 5.55 7.75 1.41
C THR A 23 4.82 7.21 0.18
N TYR A 24 4.35 8.12 -0.67
CA TYR A 24 3.74 7.76 -1.95
C TYR A 24 4.67 6.90 -2.80
N ALA A 25 5.98 7.16 -2.75
CA ALA A 25 6.99 6.37 -3.47
C ALA A 25 7.06 4.92 -2.96
N GLU A 26 6.99 4.69 -1.64
CA GLU A 26 6.99 3.33 -1.08
C GLU A 26 5.74 2.56 -1.47
N VAL A 27 4.58 3.23 -1.46
CA VAL A 27 3.32 2.65 -1.92
C VAL A 27 3.45 2.30 -3.40
N ASN A 28 3.88 3.24 -4.23
CA ASN A 28 4.05 3.05 -5.68
C ASN A 28 5.06 1.94 -6.04
N ASP A 29 6.12 1.75 -5.25
CA ASP A 29 7.13 0.70 -5.45
C ASP A 29 6.60 -0.72 -5.19
N HIS A 30 5.61 -0.84 -4.30
CA HIS A 30 4.98 -2.13 -3.95
C HIS A 30 3.68 -2.36 -4.73
N LEU A 31 3.27 -1.39 -5.54
CA LEU A 31 2.13 -1.49 -6.42
C LEU A 31 2.57 -1.85 -7.85
N PRO A 32 1.75 -2.63 -8.56
CA PRO A 32 2.02 -2.94 -9.95
C PRO A 32 1.96 -1.65 -10.78
N GLU A 33 2.84 -1.57 -11.77
CA GLU A 33 2.96 -0.47 -12.75
C GLU A 33 1.68 -0.17 -13.55
N ASP A 34 0.67 -1.04 -13.48
CA ASP A 34 -0.67 -0.81 -14.02
C ASP A 34 -1.47 0.23 -13.20
N ILE A 35 -1.12 0.39 -11.91
CA ILE A 35 -1.65 1.41 -11.01
C ILE A 35 -0.82 2.68 -11.16
N VAL A 36 -1.05 3.42 -12.25
CA VAL A 36 -0.42 4.73 -12.51
C VAL A 36 -1.34 5.91 -12.21
N ASP A 37 -2.63 5.65 -11.98
CA ASP A 37 -3.61 6.68 -11.73
C ASP A 37 -3.58 7.12 -10.25
N SER A 38 -3.46 8.43 -10.02
CA SER A 38 -3.40 9.00 -8.68
C SER A 38 -4.63 8.65 -7.83
N ASP A 39 -5.81 8.55 -8.45
CA ASP A 39 -7.06 8.22 -7.76
C ASP A 39 -7.03 6.78 -7.24
N GLN A 40 -6.52 5.85 -8.04
CA GLN A 40 -6.33 4.46 -7.63
C GLN A 40 -5.28 4.33 -6.51
N ILE A 41 -4.25 5.15 -6.53
CA ILE A 41 -3.23 5.15 -5.48
C ILE A 41 -3.81 5.68 -4.17
N GLU A 42 -4.66 6.71 -4.22
CA GLU A 42 -5.40 7.19 -3.05
C GLU A 42 -6.33 6.12 -2.46
N ASP A 43 -7.08 5.40 -3.30
CA ASP A 43 -7.98 4.32 -2.86
C ASP A 43 -7.20 3.19 -2.15
N ILE A 44 -6.03 2.83 -2.68
CA ILE A 44 -5.14 1.85 -2.07
C ILE A 44 -4.56 2.35 -0.74
N ILE A 45 -4.15 3.61 -0.66
CA ILE A 45 -3.68 4.21 0.60
C ILE A 45 -4.80 4.17 1.64
N GLN A 46 -6.05 4.43 1.24
CA GLN A 46 -7.21 4.28 2.13
C GLN A 46 -7.40 2.82 2.56
N MET A 47 -7.30 1.84 1.66
CA MET A 47 -7.38 0.42 2.01
C MET A 47 -6.29 0.01 3.01
N ILE A 48 -5.05 0.48 2.82
CA ILE A 48 -3.92 0.23 3.73
C ILE A 48 -4.23 0.85 5.10
N ASN A 49 -4.74 2.07 5.15
CA ASN A 49 -5.14 2.71 6.40
C ASN A 49 -6.27 1.95 7.11
N ASP A 50 -7.30 1.50 6.39
CA ASP A 50 -8.39 0.70 6.97
C ASP A 50 -7.88 -0.63 7.53
N MET A 51 -6.93 -1.28 6.85
CA MET A 51 -6.31 -2.53 7.32
C MET A 51 -5.33 -2.32 8.48
N ALA A 52 -4.66 -1.16 8.56
CA ALA A 52 -3.69 -0.85 9.59
C ALA A 52 -4.36 -0.44 10.90
N PHE A 53 -5.41 0.38 10.84
CA PHE A 53 -5.95 1.09 12.00
C PHE A 53 -7.31 0.55 12.48
N ARG A 54 -7.72 -0.63 12.00
CA ARG A 54 -8.92 -1.35 12.46
C ARG A 54 -8.58 -2.54 13.35
#